data_AF-A0A401H731-F1
#
_entry.id   AF-A0A401H731-F1
#
_cell.length_a   1.000
_cell.length_b   1.000
_cell.length_c   1.000
_cell.angle_alpha   90.00
_cell.angle_beta   90.00
_cell.angle_gamma   90.00
#
_symmetry.space_group_name_H-M   'P 1'
#
loop_
_entity.id
_entity.type
_entity.pdbx_description
1 polymer ?
#
loop_
_entity_poly.entity_id
_entity_poly.type
_entity_poly.pdbx_seq_one_letter_code
_entity_poly.pdbx_strand_id
1 'polypeptide(L)'
;MKYLIEVNKNTFETMTAVMTRDHTCRTDVNWNGFIEAMRSIGFRVTGITGSKFRFDPPAIMQRRTIVIHDPHTPALDKDQLRWLRKKLVKNYDWSEESFVRRSDEEEGGIKIV
;
A
#
# COMPACT_ATOMS: atom_id res chain seq x y z
N MET A 1 -11.17 15.21 5.56
CA MET A 1 -10.25 14.86 6.67
C MET A 1 -9.11 14.06 6.06
N LYS A 2 -7.90 14.62 6.02
CA LYS A 2 -6.71 13.97 5.45
C LYS A 2 -6.09 13.13 6.57
N TYR A 3 -6.14 11.80 6.45
CA TYR A 3 -5.54 10.91 7.44
C TYR A 3 -4.07 10.73 7.10
N LEU A 4 -3.18 11.05 8.04
CA LEU A 4 -1.79 10.65 7.95
C LEU A 4 -1.68 9.20 8.43
N ILE A 5 -1.11 8.35 7.59
CA ILE A 5 -0.97 6.92 7.84
C ILE A 5 0.49 6.66 8.17
N GLU A 6 0.75 6.38 9.45
CA GLU A 6 2.08 5.98 9.89
C GLU A 6 2.34 4.52 9.51
N VAL A 7 3.47 4.26 8.86
CA VAL A 7 3.81 2.95 8.31
C VAL A 7 5.29 2.62 8.51
N ASN A 8 5.64 1.33 8.52
CA ASN A 8 7.04 0.89 8.53
C ASN A 8 7.76 1.27 7.22
N LYS A 9 9.10 1.15 7.24
CA LYS A 9 9.97 1.49 6.11
C LYS A 9 9.54 0.83 4.79
N ASN A 10 9.33 -0.49 4.77
CA ASN A 10 9.01 -1.23 3.55
C ASN A 10 7.67 -0.78 2.94
N THR A 11 6.67 -0.57 3.79
CA THR A 11 5.35 -0.08 3.39
C THR A 11 5.44 1.35 2.87
N PHE A 12 6.23 2.21 3.53
CA PHE A 12 6.48 3.58 3.09
C PHE A 12 7.09 3.62 1.68
N GLU A 13 8.16 2.85 1.45
CA GLU A 13 8.86 2.78 0.15
C GLU A 13 7.94 2.25 -0.96
N THR A 14 7.20 1.17 -0.66
CA THR A 14 6.22 0.56 -1.58
C THR A 14 5.11 1.54 -1.94
N MET A 15 4.47 2.16 -0.95
CA MET A 15 3.34 3.08 -1.20
C MET A 15 3.79 4.37 -1.88
N THR A 16 5.00 4.86 -1.57
CA THR A 16 5.57 6.00 -2.29
C THR A 16 5.82 5.64 -3.76
N ALA A 17 6.36 4.45 -4.04
CA ALA A 17 6.55 3.97 -5.41
C ALA A 17 5.23 3.79 -6.19
N VAL A 18 4.15 3.39 -5.51
CA VAL A 18 2.81 3.30 -6.10
C VAL A 18 2.18 4.69 -6.30
N MET A 19 2.37 5.62 -5.37
CA MET A 19 1.70 6.93 -5.41
C MET A 19 2.37 7.98 -6.29
N THR A 20 3.64 7.76 -6.65
CA THR A 20 4.37 8.70 -7.49
C THR A 20 3.68 8.96 -8.83
N ARG A 21 3.75 10.19 -9.32
CA ARG A 21 3.23 10.54 -10.65
C ARG A 21 4.12 10.04 -11.77
N ASP A 22 5.41 9.91 -11.49
CA ASP A 22 6.43 9.52 -12.45
C ASP A 22 6.94 8.10 -12.15
N HIS A 23 6.35 7.12 -12.83
CA HIS A 23 6.77 5.72 -12.73
C HIS A 23 7.97 5.39 -13.63
N THR A 24 8.65 6.38 -14.23
CA THR A 24 9.81 6.09 -15.09
C THR A 24 11.01 5.54 -14.33
N CYS A 25 11.15 5.89 -13.06
CA CYS A 25 12.30 5.56 -12.20
C CYS A 25 12.01 4.49 -11.12
N ARG A 26 10.81 3.90 -11.09
CA ARG A 26 10.36 3.00 -10.00
C ARG A 26 9.69 1.76 -10.59
N THR A 27 10.46 0.71 -10.85
CA THR A 27 10.00 -0.52 -11.54
C THR A 27 9.83 -1.74 -10.64
N ASP A 28 10.20 -1.65 -9.36
CA ASP A 28 10.43 -2.85 -8.56
C ASP A 28 9.35 -3.07 -7.47
N VAL A 29 8.13 -2.57 -7.71
CA VAL A 29 7.01 -2.90 -6.83
C VAL A 29 6.50 -4.29 -7.18
N ASN A 30 6.85 -5.27 -6.37
CA ASN A 30 6.25 -6.60 -6.43
C ASN A 30 4.80 -6.54 -5.95
N TRP A 31 3.90 -7.25 -6.64
CA TRP A 31 2.50 -7.41 -6.25
C TRP A 31 2.32 -7.92 -4.80
N ASN A 32 3.12 -8.90 -4.38
CA ASN A 32 3.11 -9.39 -3.00
C ASN A 32 3.58 -8.31 -2.02
N GLY A 33 4.59 -7.52 -2.40
CA GLY A 33 5.05 -6.38 -1.60
C GLY A 33 3.94 -5.34 -1.41
N PHE A 34 3.16 -5.08 -2.46
CA PHE A 34 1.97 -4.23 -2.36
C PHE A 34 0.89 -4.82 -1.44
N ILE A 35 0.61 -6.12 -1.52
CA ILE A 35 -0.35 -6.80 -0.62
C ILE A 35 0.09 -6.66 0.84
N GLU A 36 1.37 -6.92 1.13
CA GLU A 36 1.91 -6.78 2.49
C GLU A 36 1.88 -5.33 2.98
N ALA A 37 2.16 -4.36 2.11
CA ALA A 37 2.02 -2.94 2.43
C ALA A 37 0.56 -2.60 2.81
N MET A 38 -0.43 -3.07 2.04
CA MET A 38 -1.85 -2.85 2.35
C MET A 38 -2.24 -3.52 3.68
N ARG A 39 -1.76 -4.73 3.96
CA ARG A 39 -1.96 -5.42 5.25
C ARG A 39 -1.35 -4.63 6.41
N SER A 40 -0.13 -4.12 6.23
CA SER A 40 0.56 -3.31 7.24
C SER A 40 -0.15 -2.00 7.55
N ILE A 41 -0.90 -1.44 6.61
CA ILE A 41 -1.78 -0.26 6.81
C ILE A 41 -3.05 -0.63 7.60
N GLY A 42 -3.34 -1.93 7.73
CA GLY A 42 -4.51 -2.46 8.43
C GLY A 42 -5.65 -2.90 7.51
N PHE A 43 -5.41 -3.03 6.20
CA PHE A 43 -6.40 -3.65 5.31
C PHE A 43 -6.46 -5.14 5.56
N ARG A 44 -7.68 -5.69 5.54
CA ARG A 44 -7.86 -7.14 5.38
C ARG A 44 -7.84 -7.47 3.89
N VAL A 45 -6.83 -8.24 3.48
CA VAL A 45 -6.63 -8.65 2.09
C VAL A 45 -6.93 -10.13 1.93
N THR A 46 -7.95 -10.45 1.13
CA THR A 46 -8.44 -11.83 0.93
C THR A 46 -8.41 -12.19 -0.55
N GLY A 47 -7.77 -13.30 -0.89
CA GLY A 47 -7.88 -13.88 -2.23
C GLY A 47 -9.30 -14.41 -2.46
N ILE A 48 -9.87 -14.11 -3.62
CA ILE A 48 -11.18 -14.62 -4.06
C ILE A 48 -11.03 -15.28 -5.44
N THR A 49 -12.08 -15.95 -5.90
CA THR A 49 -12.09 -16.69 -7.16
C THR A 49 -11.66 -15.84 -8.36
N GLY A 50 -10.87 -16.44 -9.27
CA GLY A 50 -10.42 -15.81 -10.52
C GLY A 50 -9.25 -14.85 -10.35
N SER A 51 -8.28 -15.18 -9.50
CA SER A 51 -7.06 -14.39 -9.25
C SER A 51 -7.39 -12.93 -8.92
N LYS A 52 -8.38 -12.75 -8.05
CA LYS A 52 -8.80 -11.44 -7.56
C LYS A 52 -8.47 -11.34 -6.09
N PHE A 53 -8.10 -10.15 -5.66
CA PHE A 53 -7.88 -9.83 -4.27
C PHE A 53 -8.87 -8.77 -3.83
N ARG A 54 -9.57 -9.04 -2.73
CA ARG A 54 -10.47 -8.12 -2.04
C ARG A 54 -9.68 -7.40 -0.95
N PHE A 55 -9.74 -6.06 -0.95
CA PHE A 55 -9.06 -5.19 0.01
C PHE A 55 -10.10 -4.45 0.84
N ASP A 56 -10.40 -4.95 2.03
CA ASP A 56 -11.31 -4.30 2.98
C ASP A 56 -10.53 -3.28 3.82
N PRO A 57 -10.90 -1.99 3.80
CA PRO A 57 -10.23 -0.99 4.62
C PRO A 57 -10.54 -1.19 6.11
N PRO A 58 -9.63 -0.75 7.01
CA PRO A 58 -9.92 -0.76 8.44
C PRO A 58 -11.10 0.16 8.75
N ALA A 59 -11.94 -0.22 9.72
CA ALA A 59 -13.20 0.48 10.03
C ALA A 59 -13.00 1.98 10.31
N ILE A 60 -11.87 2.35 10.92
CA ILE A 60 -11.49 3.75 11.19
C ILE A 60 -11.42 4.62 9.93
N MET A 61 -11.12 4.03 8.78
CA MET A 61 -10.99 4.77 7.52
C MET A 61 -12.33 5.14 6.91
N GLN A 62 -13.40 4.38 7.23
CA GLN A 62 -14.75 4.57 6.69
C GLN A 62 -14.80 4.68 5.15
N ARG A 63 -13.99 3.87 4.45
CA ARG A 63 -13.93 3.82 2.98
C ARG A 63 -14.51 2.51 2.44
N ARG A 64 -14.73 2.47 1.13
CA ARG A 64 -15.28 1.29 0.46
C ARG A 64 -14.20 0.25 0.18
N THR A 65 -14.57 -1.02 0.23
CA THR A 65 -13.76 -2.12 -0.28
C THR A 65 -13.50 -1.99 -1.78
N ILE A 66 -12.30 -2.36 -2.20
CA ILE A 66 -11.96 -2.54 -3.61
C ILE A 66 -11.58 -3.98 -3.92
N VAL A 67 -11.74 -4.37 -5.19
CA VAL A 67 -11.24 -5.64 -5.73
C VAL A 67 -10.25 -5.34 -6.84
N ILE A 68 -9.08 -5.96 -6.80
CA ILE A 68 -8.02 -5.82 -7.80
C ILE A 68 -7.67 -7.22 -8.32
N HIS A 69 -7.52 -7.35 -9.63
CA HIS A 69 -7.00 -8.56 -10.24
C HIS A 69 -5.50 -8.66 -9.99
N ASP A 70 -5.03 -9.88 -9.75
CA ASP A 70 -3.63 -10.20 -9.79
C ASP A 70 -3.05 -9.79 -11.16
N PRO A 71 -1.97 -8.99 -11.20
CA PRO A 71 -1.33 -8.58 -12.44
C PRO A 71 -0.69 -9.74 -13.20
N HIS A 72 -0.51 -10.91 -12.57
CA HIS A 72 0.16 -12.10 -13.11
C HIS A 72 1.61 -11.84 -13.57
N THR A 73 2.22 -10.76 -13.08
CA THR A 73 3.61 -10.41 -13.33
C THR A 73 4.38 -10.35 -12.00
N PRO A 74 5.66 -10.76 -11.97
CA PRO A 74 6.47 -10.72 -10.75
C PRO A 74 6.65 -9.30 -10.17
N ALA A 75 6.71 -8.30 -11.05
CA ALA A 75 6.79 -6.89 -10.73
C ALA A 75 5.73 -6.12 -11.52
N LEU A 76 5.21 -5.06 -10.91
CA LEU A 76 4.24 -4.17 -11.55
C LEU A 76 4.93 -3.27 -12.57
N ASP A 77 4.45 -3.29 -13.80
CA ASP A 77 4.91 -2.35 -14.82
C ASP A 77 4.36 -0.93 -14.60
N LYS A 78 4.81 0.02 -15.43
CA LYS A 78 4.47 1.44 -15.31
C LYS A 78 2.97 1.71 -15.50
N ASP A 79 2.31 0.96 -16.38
CA ASP A 79 0.88 1.14 -16.67
C ASP A 79 0.02 0.52 -15.58
N GLN A 80 0.42 -0.63 -15.05
CA GLN A 80 -0.17 -1.27 -13.88
C GLN A 80 -0.04 -0.37 -12.65
N LEU A 81 1.13 0.21 -12.39
CA LEU A 81 1.34 1.18 -11.30
C LEU A 81 0.48 2.43 -11.47
N ARG A 82 0.42 2.99 -12.68
CA ARG A 82 -0.43 4.16 -12.98
C ARG A 82 -1.91 3.84 -12.75
N TRP A 83 -2.37 2.67 -13.16
CA TRP A 83 -3.74 2.20 -12.94
C TRP A 83 -4.03 2.02 -11.44
N LEU A 84 -3.12 1.36 -10.73
CA LEU A 84 -3.22 1.10 -9.29
C LEU A 84 -3.31 2.42 -8.52
N ARG A 85 -2.43 3.38 -8.82
CA ARG A 85 -2.45 4.73 -8.27
C ARG A 85 -3.80 5.40 -8.48
N LYS A 86 -4.29 5.47 -9.71
CA LYS A 86 -5.60 6.09 -10.04
C LYS A 86 -6.73 5.46 -9.23
N LYS A 87 -6.70 4.14 -9.05
CA LYS A 87 -7.71 3.41 -8.28
C LYS A 87 -7.65 3.76 -6.80
N LEU A 88 -6.46 3.83 -6.20
CA LEU A 88 -6.29 4.17 -4.78
C LEU A 88 -6.63 5.63 -4.51
N VAL A 89 -6.20 6.57 -5.37
CA VAL A 89 -6.59 7.99 -5.29
C VAL A 89 -8.11 8.11 -5.31
N LYS A 90 -8.79 7.45 -6.26
CA LYS A 90 -10.25 7.52 -6.40
C LYS A 90 -11.00 6.98 -5.18
N ASN A 91 -10.50 5.93 -4.53
CA ASN A 91 -11.25 5.25 -3.45
C ASN A 91 -10.87 5.75 -2.05
N TYR A 92 -9.65 6.23 -1.87
CA TYR A 92 -9.09 6.56 -0.56
C TYR A 92 -8.58 7.99 -0.43
N ASP A 93 -8.54 8.75 -1.53
CA ASP A 93 -8.03 10.13 -1.58
C ASP A 93 -6.57 10.23 -1.13
N TRP A 94 -5.79 9.20 -1.45
CA TRP A 94 -4.38 9.10 -1.09
C TRP A 94 -3.46 9.81 -2.07
N SER A 95 -2.34 10.28 -1.54
CA SER A 95 -1.17 10.83 -2.22
C SER A 95 0.10 10.33 -1.55
N GLU A 96 1.28 10.67 -2.08
CA GLU A 96 2.57 10.39 -1.44
C GLU A 96 2.62 10.92 0.01
N GLU A 97 2.08 12.11 0.24
CA GLU A 97 2.00 12.77 1.56
C GLU A 97 1.03 12.09 2.54
N SER A 98 0.27 11.09 2.09
CA SER A 98 -0.66 10.36 2.99
C SER A 98 0.07 9.39 3.90
N PHE A 99 1.33 9.07 3.60
CA PHE A 99 2.14 8.11 4.34
C PHE A 99 3.27 8.81 5.06
N VAL A 100 3.51 8.43 6.31
CA VAL A 100 4.64 8.90 7.11
C VAL A 100 5.40 7.67 7.58
N ARG A 101 6.72 7.65 7.38
CA ARG A 101 7.56 6.57 7.89
C ARG A 101 7.63 6.70 9.42
N ARG A 102 7.31 5.62 10.13
CA ARG A 102 7.60 5.49 11.56
C ARG A 102 9.11 5.64 11.79
N SER A 103 9.50 6.50 12.72
CA SER A 103 10.90 6.59 13.18
C SER A 103 11.30 5.28 13.85
N ASP A 104 12.45 4.71 13.49
CA ASP A 104 12.95 3.43 14.02
C ASP A 104 13.47 3.56 15.48
N GLU A 105 12.73 4.21 16.39
CA GLU A 105 13.18 4.45 17.77
C GLU A 105 12.64 3.46 18.82
N GLU A 106 11.83 2.47 18.45
CA GLU A 106 11.27 1.50 19.44
C GLU A 106 11.53 0.00 19.14
N GLU A 107 12.47 -0.36 18.27
CA GLU A 107 12.95 -1.74 18.15
C GLU A 107 14.42 -1.85 18.60
N GLY A 108 14.67 -1.78 19.92
CA GLY A 108 16.03 -1.99 20.44
C GLY A 108 16.25 -1.73 21.94
N GLY A 109 15.26 -1.19 22.66
CA GLY A 109 15.37 -1.01 24.11
C GLY A 109 15.16 -2.31 24.87
N ILE A 110 16.21 -3.12 25.02
CA ILE A 110 16.26 -4.13 26.09
C ILE A 110 16.08 -3.37 27.41
N LYS A 111 14.90 -3.46 28.03
CA LYS A 111 14.73 -3.10 29.43
C LYS A 111 15.39 -4.19 30.26
N ILE A 112 16.67 -4.00 30.56
CA ILE A 112 17.32 -4.71 31.66
C ILE A 112 16.81 -4.01 32.93
N VAL A 113 15.91 -4.68 33.65
CA VAL A 113 15.69 -4.47 35.08
C VAL A 113 16.31 -5.63 35.82
#